data_AF-A0A846Y1U6-F1
#
_entry.id   AF-A0A846Y1U6-F1
#
_cell.length_a   1.000
_cell.length_b   1.000
_cell.length_c   1.000
_cell.angle_alpha   90.00
_cell.angle_beta   90.00
_cell.angle_gamma   90.00
#
_symmetry.space_group_name_H-M   'P 1'
#
loop_
_entity.id
_entity.type
_entity.pdbx_description
1 polymer ?
#
loop_
_entity_poly.entity_id
_entity_poly.type
_entity_poly.pdbx_seq_one_letter_code
_entity_poly.pdbx_strand_id
1 'polypeptide(L)'
;MQIATAAAAVSLLLGSTTGLAPSAQAASDPFYEYAGSAPLSSIAPGTVLQTRTLPYHMAGIPLPITAVQLQYRTTDAQQRPAINITSVLLPPTGVDPTKAVAYQSFYDSLNPEDSPSRSVAGDVSFGGAVNNVEGQLVAPLLAQGYTIIIADTEGQSADFAAGPEYGMNTLDSIRAATHSAAVGLDEQTRIALMGYSGGAIATNWAAALAPAYAPEVDRQLVGAAEGGVLVNPARNLRYIDGSVGWAGVAAMAVIGIGRSYDIDFSPYLSPLGAEIANKMQYASIANVLFQYPGLTWAQMVKPEYADPNSVPPFVEAVRKVDMGLAPTPTTPMFIGQGANGALEGTNNSNPVAGPGDGVMVAGDVRTLARQYCATGNPSILYRQYDMLSHVPSTIAWLPEALLWINDRFAGAPAPTSCGTIAPGNSLDPAI
;
A
#
# COMPACT_ATOMS: atom_id res chain seq x y z
N MET A 1 3.15 46.12 -15.22
CA MET A 1 3.40 44.71 -15.61
C MET A 1 3.69 43.94 -14.33
N GLN A 2 2.64 43.43 -13.68
CA GLN A 2 2.70 42.59 -12.48
C GLN A 2 1.83 41.39 -12.80
N ILE A 3 2.44 40.20 -12.82
CA ILE A 3 1.76 38.94 -13.07
C ILE A 3 1.23 38.49 -11.72
N ALA A 4 -0.10 38.52 -11.56
CA ALA A 4 -0.78 38.01 -10.39
C ALA A 4 -0.84 36.47 -10.46
N THR A 5 -0.22 35.80 -9.49
CA THR A 5 -0.36 34.37 -9.25
C THR A 5 -1.66 34.12 -8.50
N ALA A 6 -2.65 33.51 -9.17
CA ALA A 6 -3.85 33.01 -8.53
C ALA A 6 -3.54 31.67 -7.84
N ALA A 7 -3.44 31.69 -6.51
CA ALA A 7 -3.49 30.48 -5.70
C ALA A 7 -4.97 30.10 -5.54
N ALA A 8 -5.37 28.95 -6.10
CA ALA A 8 -6.68 28.38 -5.86
C ALA A 8 -6.69 27.81 -4.43
N ALA A 9 -7.36 28.51 -3.51
CA ALA A 9 -7.66 28.01 -2.18
C ALA A 9 -8.76 26.95 -2.28
N VAL A 10 -8.45 25.71 -1.92
CA VAL A 10 -9.45 24.67 -1.70
C VAL A 10 -10.02 24.90 -0.30
N SER A 11 -11.17 25.57 -0.23
CA SER A 11 -11.92 25.74 1.02
C SER A 11 -12.62 24.42 1.37
N LEU A 12 -12.11 23.70 2.38
CA LEU A 12 -12.85 22.64 3.05
C LEU A 12 -13.94 23.28 3.92
N LEU A 13 -15.20 23.15 3.49
CA LEU A 13 -16.37 23.45 4.30
C LEU A 13 -16.48 22.38 5.41
N LEU A 14 -16.14 22.77 6.64
CA LEU A 14 -16.44 22.04 7.86
C LEU A 14 -17.95 22.03 8.09
N GLY A 15 -18.62 21.00 7.59
CA GLY A 15 -20.01 20.69 7.93
C GLY A 15 -20.09 20.03 9.30
N SER A 16 -20.99 20.54 10.15
CA SER A 16 -21.30 20.04 11.48
C SER A 16 -21.63 18.54 11.48
N THR A 17 -20.92 17.76 12.28
CA THR A 17 -21.12 16.31 12.45
C THR A 17 -22.39 16.02 13.24
N THR A 18 -23.53 15.85 12.55
CA THR A 18 -24.60 14.99 13.06
C THR A 18 -24.17 13.55 12.83
N GLY A 19 -24.06 12.76 13.91
CA GLY A 19 -23.60 11.38 13.86
C GLY A 19 -24.31 10.57 12.78
N LEU A 20 -23.56 10.20 11.74
CA LEU A 20 -23.96 9.16 10.83
C LEU A 20 -23.87 7.85 11.61
N ALA A 21 -25.02 7.20 11.77
CA ALA A 21 -25.09 5.79 12.16
C ALA A 21 -24.16 4.95 11.26
N PRO A 22 -23.70 3.76 11.70
CA PRO A 22 -22.92 2.86 10.86
C PRO A 22 -23.61 2.73 9.50
N SER A 23 -22.96 3.21 8.44
CA SER A 23 -23.45 3.08 7.08
C SER A 23 -23.63 1.60 6.79
N ALA A 24 -24.75 1.27 6.12
CA ALA A 24 -25.17 -0.08 5.79
C ALA A 24 -23.99 -1.01 5.53
N GLN A 25 -23.90 -2.10 6.31
CA GLN A 25 -23.20 -3.30 5.86
C GLN A 25 -23.65 -3.49 4.40
N ALA A 26 -22.73 -3.47 3.44
CA ALA A 26 -23.07 -3.86 2.08
C ALA A 26 -23.84 -5.19 2.18
N ALA A 27 -24.92 -5.34 1.41
CA ALA A 27 -25.61 -6.62 1.38
C ALA A 27 -24.56 -7.73 1.17
N SER A 28 -24.63 -8.82 1.93
CA SER A 28 -23.68 -9.94 1.82
C SER A 28 -23.49 -10.27 0.34
N ASP A 29 -22.27 -10.04 -0.15
CA ASP A 29 -21.89 -10.31 -1.53
C ASP A 29 -21.12 -11.63 -1.53
N PRO A 30 -21.73 -12.73 -2.01
CA PRO A 30 -21.11 -14.05 -1.98
C PRO A 30 -19.84 -14.14 -2.83
N PHE A 31 -19.54 -13.13 -3.66
CA PHE A 31 -18.29 -13.06 -4.41
C PHE A 31 -17.06 -12.88 -3.51
N TYR A 32 -17.23 -12.42 -2.27
CA TYR A 32 -16.15 -12.28 -1.28
C TYR A 32 -15.98 -13.52 -0.40
N GLU A 33 -16.83 -14.53 -0.59
CA GLU A 33 -16.79 -15.79 0.13
C GLU A 33 -16.33 -16.93 -0.80
N TYR A 34 -15.56 -17.87 -0.26
CA TYR A 34 -15.16 -19.05 -1.01
C TYR A 34 -16.29 -20.08 -1.04
N ALA A 35 -16.94 -20.24 -2.20
CA ALA A 35 -18.05 -21.18 -2.39
C ALA A 35 -17.61 -22.55 -2.97
N GLY A 36 -16.30 -22.77 -3.16
CA GLY A 36 -15.78 -24.01 -3.73
C GLY A 36 -15.77 -25.19 -2.75
N SER A 37 -15.84 -26.41 -3.29
CA SER A 37 -15.84 -27.63 -2.48
C SER A 37 -14.44 -28.19 -2.18
N ALA A 38 -13.44 -27.82 -2.98
CA ALA A 38 -12.05 -28.25 -2.78
C ALA A 38 -11.38 -27.41 -1.68
N PRO A 39 -10.54 -27.99 -0.81
CA PRO A 39 -9.74 -27.20 0.13
C PRO A 39 -8.81 -26.24 -0.61
N LEU A 40 -8.71 -24.98 -0.16
CA LEU A 40 -7.81 -23.98 -0.78
C LEU A 40 -6.34 -24.42 -0.80
N SER A 41 -5.92 -25.25 0.17
CA SER A 41 -4.59 -25.86 0.22
C SER A 41 -4.27 -26.76 -0.97
N SER A 42 -5.27 -27.27 -1.68
CA SER A 42 -5.13 -28.11 -2.87
C SER A 42 -5.11 -27.31 -4.18
N ILE A 43 -5.34 -26.01 -4.12
CA ILE A 43 -5.40 -25.11 -5.27
C ILE A 43 -4.11 -24.28 -5.32
N ALA A 44 -3.56 -24.06 -6.51
CA ALA A 44 -2.33 -23.27 -6.68
C ALA A 44 -2.58 -21.76 -6.52
N PRO A 45 -1.65 -21.00 -5.91
CA PRO A 45 -1.73 -19.53 -5.88
C PRO A 45 -1.91 -18.93 -7.28
N GLY A 46 -2.75 -17.90 -7.40
CA GLY A 46 -3.13 -17.28 -8.67
C GLY A 46 -4.26 -17.97 -9.44
N THR A 47 -4.73 -19.15 -9.00
CA THR A 47 -5.85 -19.81 -9.66
C THR A 47 -7.13 -18.98 -9.52
N VAL A 48 -7.78 -18.67 -10.64
CA VAL A 48 -9.10 -18.01 -10.66
C VAL A 48 -10.18 -18.98 -10.18
N LEU A 49 -10.92 -18.59 -9.16
CA LEU A 49 -11.99 -19.35 -8.52
C LEU A 49 -13.38 -18.90 -8.98
N GLN A 50 -13.56 -17.59 -9.11
CA GLN A 50 -14.79 -16.99 -9.63
C GLN A 50 -14.45 -15.77 -10.48
N THR A 51 -15.33 -15.45 -11.41
CA THR A 51 -15.20 -14.28 -12.29
C THR A 51 -16.54 -13.59 -12.43
N ARG A 52 -16.54 -12.26 -12.36
CA ARG A 52 -17.69 -11.44 -12.74
C ARG A 52 -17.23 -10.20 -13.51
N THR A 53 -18.12 -9.70 -14.36
CA THR A 53 -17.89 -8.49 -15.14
C THR A 53 -18.94 -7.46 -14.77
N LEU A 54 -18.51 -6.22 -14.54
CA LEU A 54 -19.36 -5.11 -14.10
C LEU A 54 -18.81 -3.78 -14.65
N PRO A 55 -19.62 -2.71 -14.69
CA PRO A 55 -19.07 -1.38 -14.87
C PRO A 55 -18.18 -1.01 -13.67
N TYR A 56 -17.08 -0.33 -13.92
CA TYR A 56 -16.32 0.35 -12.87
C TYR A 56 -17.17 1.50 -12.31
N HIS A 57 -17.19 1.64 -10.98
CA HIS A 57 -17.90 2.72 -10.31
C HIS A 57 -16.93 3.75 -9.74
N MET A 58 -17.35 5.01 -9.70
CA MET A 58 -16.70 6.07 -8.96
C MET A 58 -17.75 6.72 -8.05
N ALA A 59 -17.53 6.66 -6.74
CA ALA A 59 -18.47 7.11 -5.71
C ALA A 59 -19.90 6.53 -5.90
N GLY A 60 -19.99 5.23 -6.22
CA GLY A 60 -21.25 4.53 -6.48
C GLY A 60 -21.88 4.80 -7.85
N ILE A 61 -21.28 5.65 -8.68
CA ILE A 61 -21.80 5.99 -10.02
C ILE A 61 -21.10 5.11 -11.06
N PRO A 62 -21.83 4.31 -11.86
CA PRO A 62 -21.24 3.48 -12.90
C PRO A 62 -20.66 4.36 -14.02
N LEU A 63 -19.45 4.03 -14.44
CA LEU A 63 -18.76 4.66 -15.57
C LEU A 63 -18.69 3.69 -16.77
N PRO A 64 -18.52 4.18 -18.01
CA PRO A 64 -18.38 3.35 -19.21
C PRO A 64 -16.97 2.73 -19.31
N ILE A 65 -16.50 2.12 -18.23
CA ILE A 65 -15.23 1.40 -18.12
C ILE A 65 -15.59 -0.01 -17.62
N THR A 66 -15.12 -1.04 -18.33
CA THR A 66 -15.37 -2.42 -17.93
C THR A 66 -14.37 -2.84 -16.85
N ALA A 67 -14.89 -3.36 -15.73
CA ALA A 67 -14.10 -4.01 -14.70
C ALA A 67 -14.41 -5.51 -14.68
N VAL A 68 -13.37 -6.34 -14.71
CA VAL A 68 -13.47 -7.79 -14.49
C VAL A 68 -12.93 -8.07 -13.10
N GLN A 69 -13.77 -8.60 -12.22
CA GLN A 69 -13.36 -9.06 -10.91
C GLN A 69 -13.07 -10.55 -10.94
N LEU A 70 -11.92 -10.90 -10.37
CA LEU A 70 -11.46 -12.28 -10.21
C LEU A 70 -11.32 -12.55 -8.72
N GLN A 71 -12.07 -13.54 -8.22
CA GLN A 71 -11.73 -14.19 -6.95
C GLN A 71 -10.63 -15.19 -7.26
N TYR A 72 -9.49 -15.11 -6.58
CA TYR A 72 -8.34 -15.96 -6.83
C TYR A 72 -7.81 -16.55 -5.53
N ARG A 73 -7.18 -17.73 -5.61
CA ARG A 73 -6.48 -18.33 -4.47
C ARG A 73 -5.15 -17.59 -4.25
N THR A 74 -4.83 -17.25 -3.01
CA THR A 74 -3.55 -16.64 -2.61
C THR A 74 -3.03 -17.22 -1.28
N THR A 75 -2.09 -16.53 -0.65
CA THR A 75 -1.35 -16.95 0.55
C THR A 75 -1.26 -15.77 1.51
N ASP A 76 -1.66 -15.95 2.77
CA ASP A 76 -1.57 -14.90 3.80
C ASP A 76 -0.14 -14.75 4.35
N ALA A 77 0.10 -13.78 5.25
CA ALA A 77 1.43 -13.51 5.80
C ALA A 77 2.05 -14.70 6.57
N GLN A 78 1.23 -15.64 7.03
CA GLN A 78 1.63 -16.85 7.76
C GLN A 78 1.75 -18.08 6.85
N GLN A 79 1.73 -17.89 5.52
CA GLN A 79 1.80 -18.95 4.52
C GLN A 79 0.57 -19.87 4.47
N ARG A 80 -0.57 -19.43 4.99
CA ARG A 80 -1.83 -20.18 4.95
C ARG A 80 -2.58 -19.88 3.65
N PRO A 81 -3.26 -20.86 3.05
CA PRO A 81 -4.07 -20.62 1.86
C PRO A 81 -5.26 -19.71 2.18
N ALA A 82 -5.45 -18.68 1.36
CA ALA A 82 -6.57 -17.74 1.42
C ALA A 82 -7.19 -17.56 0.02
N ILE A 83 -8.34 -16.89 -0.06
CA ILE A 83 -8.77 -16.28 -1.32
C ILE A 83 -8.53 -14.78 -1.25
N ASN A 84 -8.52 -14.10 -2.39
CA ASN A 84 -8.56 -12.65 -2.45
C ASN A 84 -9.22 -12.18 -3.74
N ILE A 85 -9.53 -10.89 -3.85
CA ILE A 85 -10.18 -10.29 -5.00
C ILE A 85 -9.22 -9.33 -5.71
N THR A 86 -9.25 -9.36 -7.04
CA THR A 86 -8.63 -8.33 -7.87
C THR A 86 -9.63 -7.80 -8.88
N SER A 87 -9.60 -6.49 -9.09
CA SER A 87 -10.34 -5.80 -10.15
C SER A 87 -9.39 -5.48 -11.29
N VAL A 88 -9.73 -5.92 -12.50
CA VAL A 88 -8.97 -5.64 -13.71
C VAL A 88 -9.78 -4.66 -14.58
N LEU A 89 -9.28 -3.42 -14.69
CA LEU A 89 -9.91 -2.36 -15.47
C LEU A 89 -9.44 -2.44 -16.92
N LEU A 90 -10.38 -2.62 -17.84
CA LEU A 90 -10.11 -2.74 -19.26
C LEU A 90 -10.13 -1.35 -19.92
N PRO A 91 -9.13 -1.00 -20.76
CA PRO A 91 -9.13 0.28 -21.45
C PRO A 91 -10.34 0.42 -22.39
N PRO A 92 -11.06 1.56 -22.38
CA PRO A 92 -12.17 1.80 -23.30
C PRO A 92 -11.76 1.77 -24.79
N THR A 93 -10.47 1.97 -25.07
CA THR A 93 -9.88 1.91 -26.41
C THR A 93 -9.60 0.49 -26.92
N GLY A 94 -9.83 -0.53 -26.08
CA GLY A 94 -9.48 -1.92 -26.33
C GLY A 94 -8.24 -2.36 -25.54
N VAL A 95 -8.19 -3.65 -25.20
CA VAL A 95 -7.09 -4.26 -24.45
C VAL A 95 -5.87 -4.45 -25.35
N ASP A 96 -4.72 -3.95 -24.91
CA ASP A 96 -3.40 -4.30 -25.45
C ASP A 96 -2.83 -5.44 -24.59
N PRO A 97 -2.74 -6.69 -25.10
CA PRO A 97 -2.29 -7.83 -24.30
C PRO A 97 -0.81 -7.73 -23.90
N THR A 98 -0.04 -6.82 -24.49
CA THR A 98 1.40 -6.73 -24.27
C THR A 98 1.78 -5.90 -23.04
N LYS A 99 0.84 -5.17 -22.43
CA LYS A 99 1.13 -4.22 -21.35
C LYS A 99 0.01 -4.12 -20.32
N ALA A 100 0.40 -4.15 -19.05
CA ALA A 100 -0.50 -3.86 -17.93
C ALA A 100 0.24 -3.15 -16.80
N VAL A 101 -0.49 -2.42 -15.95
CA VAL A 101 0.05 -1.85 -14.71
C VAL A 101 -0.71 -2.46 -13.54
N ALA A 102 0.02 -3.08 -12.62
CA ALA A 102 -0.55 -3.45 -11.33
C ALA A 102 -0.42 -2.23 -10.41
N TYR A 103 -1.54 -1.59 -10.11
CA TYR A 103 -1.62 -0.46 -9.19
C TYR A 103 -1.98 -0.96 -7.79
N GLN A 104 -1.19 -0.57 -6.80
CA GLN A 104 -1.40 -0.90 -5.41
C GLN A 104 -2.05 0.28 -4.69
N SER A 105 -3.24 0.04 -4.16
CA SER A 105 -4.04 1.05 -3.46
C SER A 105 -3.46 1.37 -2.07
N PHE A 106 -3.56 2.64 -1.66
CA PHE A 106 -3.31 3.11 -0.30
C PHE A 106 -4.61 3.27 0.52
N TYR A 107 -5.58 2.37 0.33
CA TYR A 107 -6.86 2.44 1.05
C TYR A 107 -6.71 2.33 2.58
N ASP A 108 -5.60 1.75 3.05
CA ASP A 108 -5.09 1.81 4.42
C ASP A 108 -6.21 1.58 5.46
N SER A 109 -6.78 0.38 5.52
CA SER A 109 -7.95 0.10 6.34
C SER A 109 -7.87 -1.20 7.14
N LEU A 110 -8.54 -1.24 8.28
CA LEU A 110 -8.79 -2.46 9.05
C LEU A 110 -10.16 -3.07 8.74
N ASN A 111 -10.85 -2.56 7.72
CA ASN A 111 -12.19 -2.97 7.33
C ASN A 111 -12.20 -3.51 5.89
N PRO A 112 -12.51 -4.80 5.68
CA PRO A 112 -12.65 -5.39 4.35
C PRO A 112 -13.67 -4.72 3.45
N GLU A 113 -14.67 -4.02 4.02
CA GLU A 113 -15.66 -3.28 3.23
C GLU A 113 -15.08 -2.01 2.57
N ASP A 114 -13.88 -1.56 2.96
CA ASP A 114 -13.19 -0.44 2.33
C ASP A 114 -12.28 -0.88 1.17
N SER A 115 -12.27 -2.18 0.82
CA SER A 115 -11.35 -2.72 -0.17
C SER A 115 -11.56 -2.11 -1.56
N PRO A 116 -10.49 -1.99 -2.39
CA PRO A 116 -10.59 -1.46 -3.74
C PRO A 116 -11.64 -2.16 -4.59
N SER A 117 -11.77 -3.49 -4.50
CA SER A 117 -12.76 -4.22 -5.29
C SER A 117 -14.21 -3.89 -4.90
N ARG A 118 -14.48 -3.58 -3.63
CA ARG A 118 -15.81 -3.13 -3.17
C ARG A 118 -16.16 -1.79 -3.79
N SER A 119 -15.22 -0.84 -3.75
CA SER A 119 -15.39 0.47 -4.38
C SER A 119 -15.61 0.37 -5.90
N VAL A 120 -14.84 -0.49 -6.59
CA VAL A 120 -15.03 -0.79 -8.03
C VAL A 120 -16.43 -1.36 -8.31
N ALA A 121 -16.97 -2.16 -7.38
CA ALA A 121 -18.30 -2.75 -7.48
C ALA A 121 -19.46 -1.80 -7.20
N GLY A 122 -19.18 -0.58 -6.75
CA GLY A 122 -20.17 0.46 -6.48
C GLY A 122 -20.52 0.63 -5.01
N ASP A 123 -19.85 -0.10 -4.10
CA ASP A 123 -20.03 0.09 -2.67
C ASP A 123 -19.50 1.46 -2.25
N VAL A 124 -20.23 2.11 -1.35
CA VAL A 124 -19.87 3.42 -0.80
C VAL A 124 -19.74 3.29 0.72
N SER A 125 -18.52 3.44 1.20
CA SER A 125 -18.19 3.54 2.61
C SER A 125 -17.38 4.80 2.88
N PHE A 126 -17.28 5.20 4.15
CA PHE A 126 -16.45 6.35 4.52
C PHE A 126 -14.96 6.09 4.28
N GLY A 127 -14.47 4.89 4.61
CA GLY A 127 -13.05 4.52 4.39
C GLY A 127 -12.72 4.30 2.91
N GLY A 128 -13.63 3.69 2.16
CA GLY A 128 -13.50 3.47 0.72
C GLY A 128 -13.53 4.76 -0.12
N ALA A 129 -13.75 5.94 0.48
CA ALA A 129 -13.68 7.21 -0.21
C ALA A 129 -12.30 7.47 -0.85
N VAL A 130 -11.23 6.93 -0.25
CA VAL A 130 -9.84 7.03 -0.75
C VAL A 130 -9.71 6.42 -2.15
N ASN A 131 -10.33 5.26 -2.39
CA ASN A 131 -10.31 4.58 -3.70
C ASN A 131 -10.84 5.45 -4.85
N ASN A 132 -11.76 6.38 -4.57
CA ASN A 132 -12.30 7.30 -5.59
C ASN A 132 -11.26 8.34 -6.05
N VAL A 133 -10.36 8.74 -5.15
CA VAL A 133 -9.24 9.63 -5.49
C VAL A 133 -8.23 8.85 -6.35
N GLU A 134 -7.93 7.61 -5.96
CA GLU A 134 -6.98 6.75 -6.66
C GLU A 134 -7.40 6.41 -8.10
N GLY A 135 -8.69 6.24 -8.34
CA GLY A 135 -9.23 6.08 -9.70
C GLY A 135 -8.79 7.20 -10.66
N GLN A 136 -8.60 8.42 -10.15
CA GLN A 136 -8.11 9.55 -10.94
C GLN A 136 -6.60 9.48 -11.21
N LEU A 137 -5.83 8.83 -10.33
CA LEU A 137 -4.37 8.68 -10.45
C LEU A 137 -4.01 7.67 -11.54
N VAL A 138 -4.81 6.62 -11.72
CA VAL A 138 -4.61 5.58 -12.74
C VAL A 138 -5.29 5.89 -14.09
N ALA A 139 -6.22 6.86 -14.12
CA ALA A 139 -6.94 7.25 -15.33
C ALA A 139 -6.02 7.61 -16.52
N PRO A 140 -4.88 8.31 -16.35
CA PRO A 140 -3.94 8.57 -17.44
C PRO A 140 -3.35 7.29 -18.06
N LEU A 141 -3.09 6.24 -17.26
CA LEU A 141 -2.58 4.97 -17.77
C LEU A 141 -3.68 4.22 -18.53
N LEU A 142 -4.89 4.18 -17.99
CA LEU A 142 -6.03 3.57 -18.66
C LEU A 142 -6.30 4.24 -20.02
N ALA A 143 -6.24 5.57 -20.09
CA ALA A 143 -6.36 6.34 -21.32
C ALA A 143 -5.22 6.10 -22.33
N GLN A 144 -4.05 5.66 -21.88
CA GLN A 144 -2.92 5.23 -22.73
C GLN A 144 -3.02 3.77 -23.20
N GLY A 145 -4.13 3.09 -22.87
CA GLY A 145 -4.38 1.70 -23.27
C GLY A 145 -3.72 0.66 -22.36
N TYR A 146 -3.27 1.03 -21.16
CA TYR A 146 -2.81 0.05 -20.16
C TYR A 146 -4.00 -0.60 -19.46
N THR A 147 -4.05 -1.92 -19.44
CA THR A 147 -4.92 -2.64 -18.49
C THR A 147 -4.42 -2.41 -17.07
N ILE A 148 -5.33 -2.09 -16.14
CA ILE A 148 -4.96 -1.81 -14.74
C ILE A 148 -5.42 -2.96 -13.85
N ILE A 149 -4.51 -3.57 -13.10
CA ILE A 149 -4.79 -4.64 -12.13
C ILE A 149 -4.76 -4.02 -10.73
N ILE A 150 -5.84 -4.14 -9.97
CA ILE A 150 -5.99 -3.57 -8.63
C ILE A 150 -6.45 -4.67 -7.68
N ALA A 151 -5.51 -5.20 -6.91
CA ALA A 151 -5.79 -6.21 -5.88
C ALA A 151 -6.24 -5.54 -4.57
N ASP A 152 -7.04 -6.26 -3.79
CA ASP A 152 -7.27 -5.95 -2.38
C ASP A 152 -6.02 -6.36 -1.59
N THR A 153 -4.98 -5.52 -1.63
CA THR A 153 -3.62 -5.91 -1.20
C THR A 153 -3.55 -6.35 0.26
N GLU A 154 -4.41 -5.85 1.13
CA GLU A 154 -4.38 -6.18 2.58
C GLU A 154 -5.15 -7.46 2.90
N GLY A 155 -5.62 -8.19 1.89
CA GLY A 155 -6.28 -9.49 2.06
C GLY A 155 -7.72 -9.39 2.54
N GLN A 156 -8.34 -10.55 2.77
CA GLN A 156 -9.78 -10.62 3.11
C GLN A 156 -10.14 -9.98 4.45
N SER A 157 -9.17 -9.92 5.36
CA SER A 157 -9.31 -9.35 6.71
C SER A 157 -8.93 -7.87 6.78
N ALA A 158 -8.40 -7.31 5.69
CA ALA A 158 -7.80 -5.99 5.66
C ALA A 158 -6.72 -5.83 6.75
N ASP A 159 -5.69 -6.68 6.66
CA ASP A 159 -4.60 -6.74 7.64
C ASP A 159 -3.57 -5.65 7.37
N PHE A 160 -3.96 -4.42 7.71
CA PHE A 160 -3.17 -3.22 7.45
C PHE A 160 -1.71 -3.33 7.93
N ALA A 161 -0.79 -2.89 7.08
CA ALA A 161 0.68 -2.89 7.24
C ALA A 161 1.35 -4.29 7.27
N ALA A 162 0.63 -5.38 6.98
CA ALA A 162 1.21 -6.71 6.82
C ALA A 162 1.89 -6.91 5.46
N GLY A 163 3.05 -6.28 5.28
CA GLY A 163 3.71 -6.19 3.98
C GLY A 163 3.93 -7.51 3.19
N PRO A 164 4.38 -8.63 3.80
CA PRO A 164 4.49 -9.90 3.09
C PRO A 164 3.19 -10.37 2.43
N GLU A 165 2.05 -10.20 3.12
CA GLU A 165 0.73 -10.52 2.58
C GLU A 165 0.38 -9.62 1.39
N TYR A 166 0.70 -8.32 1.48
CA TYR A 166 0.50 -7.39 0.36
C TYR A 166 1.25 -7.83 -0.90
N GLY A 167 2.49 -8.28 -0.72
CA GLY A 167 3.32 -8.78 -1.80
C GLY A 167 2.74 -10.04 -2.46
N MET A 168 2.36 -11.04 -1.66
CA MET A 168 1.78 -12.29 -2.19
C MET A 168 0.43 -12.06 -2.88
N ASN A 169 -0.46 -11.25 -2.27
CA ASN A 169 -1.73 -10.84 -2.86
C ASN A 169 -1.51 -10.15 -4.21
N THR A 170 -0.56 -9.22 -4.29
CA THR A 170 -0.24 -8.52 -5.54
C THR A 170 0.25 -9.49 -6.62
N LEU A 171 1.21 -10.37 -6.30
CA LEU A 171 1.80 -11.29 -7.28
C LEU A 171 0.78 -12.34 -7.76
N ASP A 172 -0.06 -12.85 -6.88
CA ASP A 172 -1.12 -13.80 -7.22
C ASP A 172 -2.26 -13.13 -8.00
N SER A 173 -2.53 -11.84 -7.78
CA SER A 173 -3.47 -11.08 -8.61
C SER A 173 -2.99 -10.96 -10.06
N ILE A 174 -1.67 -10.82 -10.25
CA ILE A 174 -1.05 -10.80 -11.58
C ILE A 174 -1.20 -12.16 -12.24
N ARG A 175 -0.87 -13.26 -11.56
CA ARG A 175 -1.12 -14.62 -12.05
C ARG A 175 -2.57 -14.81 -12.50
N ALA A 176 -3.51 -14.45 -11.63
CA ALA A 176 -4.94 -14.57 -11.88
C ALA A 176 -5.37 -13.78 -13.11
N ALA A 177 -4.89 -12.54 -13.27
CA ALA A 177 -5.15 -11.73 -14.45
C ALA A 177 -4.56 -12.36 -15.71
N THR A 178 -3.28 -12.78 -15.71
CA THR A 178 -2.61 -13.34 -16.89
C THR A 178 -3.09 -14.75 -17.26
N HIS A 179 -3.84 -15.43 -16.37
CA HIS A 179 -4.44 -16.74 -16.64
C HIS A 179 -5.94 -16.67 -16.93
N SER A 180 -6.55 -15.48 -16.85
CA SER A 180 -7.98 -15.30 -17.11
C SER A 180 -8.24 -14.87 -18.55
N ALA A 181 -8.94 -15.72 -19.31
CA ALA A 181 -9.40 -15.37 -20.66
C ALA A 181 -10.36 -14.16 -20.67
N ALA A 182 -10.96 -13.79 -19.53
CA ALA A 182 -11.89 -12.67 -19.42
C ALA A 182 -11.21 -11.30 -19.50
N VAL A 183 -9.90 -11.21 -19.24
CA VAL A 183 -9.18 -9.92 -19.20
C VAL A 183 -8.30 -9.67 -20.43
N GLY A 184 -8.00 -10.71 -21.21
CA GLY A 184 -7.20 -10.60 -22.43
C GLY A 184 -5.70 -10.36 -22.21
N LEU A 185 -5.17 -10.71 -21.02
CA LEU A 185 -3.74 -10.73 -20.71
C LEU A 185 -3.23 -12.19 -20.76
N ASP A 186 -1.92 -12.36 -20.85
CA ASP A 186 -1.26 -13.67 -20.87
C ASP A 186 0.13 -13.64 -20.19
N GLU A 187 0.83 -14.78 -20.17
CA GLU A 187 2.16 -14.92 -19.55
C GLU A 187 3.27 -14.12 -20.26
N GLN A 188 3.00 -13.56 -21.44
CA GLN A 188 3.92 -12.67 -22.17
C GLN A 188 3.60 -11.19 -21.94
N THR A 189 2.48 -10.86 -21.29
CA THR A 189 2.16 -9.50 -20.88
C THR A 189 3.30 -8.93 -20.03
N ARG A 190 3.80 -7.75 -20.39
CA ARG A 190 4.75 -7.00 -19.59
C ARG A 190 4.01 -6.17 -18.55
N ILE A 191 4.53 -6.11 -17.33
CA ILE A 191 3.81 -5.54 -16.18
C ILE A 191 4.70 -4.55 -15.44
N ALA A 192 4.18 -3.37 -15.13
CA ALA A 192 4.80 -2.46 -14.16
C ALA A 192 4.04 -2.48 -12.85
N LEU A 193 4.75 -2.37 -11.73
CA LEU A 193 4.16 -2.16 -10.40
C LEU A 193 4.15 -0.66 -10.07
N MET A 194 3.10 -0.19 -9.41
CA MET A 194 2.98 1.23 -9.04
C MET A 194 2.19 1.41 -7.75
N GLY A 195 2.76 2.14 -6.78
CA GLY A 195 2.08 2.43 -5.51
C GLY A 195 2.72 3.58 -4.75
N TYR A 196 1.97 4.23 -3.87
CA TYR A 196 2.48 5.29 -3.00
C TYR A 196 1.93 5.11 -1.59
N SER A 197 2.65 5.53 -0.54
CA SER A 197 2.22 5.36 0.86
C SER A 197 1.98 3.87 1.19
N GLY A 198 0.80 3.48 1.68
CA GLY A 198 0.45 2.07 1.89
C GLY A 198 0.51 1.24 0.61
N GLY A 199 0.23 1.83 -0.55
CA GLY A 199 0.44 1.18 -1.85
C GLY A 199 1.91 0.85 -2.11
N ALA A 200 2.84 1.68 -1.62
CA ALA A 200 4.27 1.39 -1.72
C ALA A 200 4.71 0.20 -0.84
N ILE A 201 4.00 -0.11 0.24
CA ILE A 201 4.22 -1.35 1.00
C ILE A 201 4.01 -2.55 0.08
N ALA A 202 2.88 -2.59 -0.62
CA ALA A 202 2.57 -3.67 -1.56
C ALA A 202 3.52 -3.71 -2.74
N THR A 203 3.82 -2.56 -3.36
CA THR A 203 4.75 -2.49 -4.50
C THR A 203 6.13 -3.03 -4.14
N ASN A 204 6.69 -2.63 -2.99
CA ASN A 204 8.03 -3.02 -2.57
C ASN A 204 8.08 -4.51 -2.18
N TRP A 205 7.11 -4.99 -1.38
CA TRP A 205 7.05 -6.41 -1.01
C TRP A 205 6.79 -7.32 -2.20
N ALA A 206 5.94 -6.91 -3.16
CA ALA A 206 5.74 -7.66 -4.39
C ALA A 206 7.04 -7.75 -5.20
N ALA A 207 7.76 -6.63 -5.37
CA ALA A 207 9.04 -6.61 -6.08
C ALA A 207 10.12 -7.46 -5.38
N ALA A 208 10.17 -7.44 -4.05
CA ALA A 208 11.13 -8.19 -3.25
C ALA A 208 10.85 -9.71 -3.25
N LEU A 209 9.57 -10.09 -3.23
CA LEU A 209 9.15 -11.49 -3.21
C LEU A 209 9.11 -12.13 -4.60
N ALA A 210 8.91 -11.36 -5.67
CA ALA A 210 8.73 -11.88 -7.03
C ALA A 210 9.78 -12.93 -7.44
N PRO A 211 11.10 -12.73 -7.24
CA PRO A 211 12.11 -13.69 -7.72
C PRO A 211 11.98 -15.09 -7.10
N ALA A 212 11.52 -15.18 -5.85
CA ALA A 212 11.42 -16.44 -5.12
C ALA A 212 10.00 -17.01 -5.10
N TYR A 213 8.98 -16.16 -4.91
CA TYR A 213 7.58 -16.56 -4.76
C TYR A 213 6.87 -16.74 -6.12
N ALA A 214 7.16 -15.88 -7.09
CA ALA A 214 6.52 -15.86 -8.40
C ALA A 214 7.52 -15.56 -9.53
N PRO A 215 8.52 -16.45 -9.76
CA PRO A 215 9.59 -16.21 -10.72
C PRO A 215 9.11 -16.07 -12.18
N GLU A 216 7.93 -16.57 -12.50
CA GLU A 216 7.25 -16.33 -13.77
C GLU A 216 6.68 -14.92 -13.88
N VAL A 217 6.10 -14.37 -12.79
CA VAL A 217 5.66 -12.97 -12.73
C VAL A 217 6.87 -12.03 -12.73
N ASP A 218 7.95 -12.37 -12.01
CA ASP A 218 9.20 -11.60 -12.00
C ASP A 218 9.73 -11.33 -13.42
N ARG A 219 9.65 -12.34 -14.30
CA ARG A 219 10.04 -12.23 -15.71
C ARG A 219 9.14 -11.31 -16.54
N GLN A 220 7.91 -11.07 -16.10
CA GLN A 220 6.98 -10.12 -16.72
C GLN A 220 7.22 -8.68 -16.23
N LEU A 221 7.87 -8.49 -15.07
CA LEU A 221 8.05 -7.16 -14.48
C LEU A 221 9.05 -6.31 -15.25
N VAL A 222 8.59 -5.20 -15.82
CA VAL A 222 9.46 -4.21 -16.49
C VAL A 222 9.96 -3.12 -15.55
N GLY A 223 9.38 -3.00 -14.36
CA GLY A 223 9.84 -2.12 -13.30
C GLY A 223 8.79 -1.90 -12.21
N ALA A 224 9.24 -1.38 -11.08
CA ALA A 224 8.39 -0.96 -9.95
C ALA A 224 8.61 0.52 -9.62
N ALA A 225 7.56 1.33 -9.66
CA ALA A 225 7.60 2.72 -9.23
C ALA A 225 6.87 2.87 -7.90
N GLU A 226 7.58 3.33 -6.87
CA GLU A 226 7.03 3.52 -5.53
C GLU A 226 7.41 4.87 -4.92
N GLY A 227 6.64 5.32 -3.93
CA GLY A 227 7.03 6.47 -3.13
C GLY A 227 6.37 6.55 -1.76
N GLY A 228 6.98 7.31 -0.84
CA GLY A 228 6.54 7.35 0.56
C GLY A 228 6.66 5.97 1.21
N VAL A 229 7.87 5.42 1.19
CA VAL A 229 8.11 3.99 1.45
C VAL A 229 8.31 3.71 2.93
N LEU A 230 7.51 2.78 3.48
CA LEU A 230 7.72 2.24 4.82
C LEU A 230 8.86 1.21 4.79
N VAL A 231 9.96 1.49 5.47
CA VAL A 231 11.13 0.60 5.50
C VAL A 231 11.28 -0.12 6.82
N ASN A 232 11.43 0.63 7.92
CA ASN A 232 11.66 0.09 9.26
C ASN A 232 10.49 0.46 10.19
N PRO A 233 9.52 -0.44 10.43
CA PRO A 233 8.34 -0.12 11.22
C PRO A 233 8.63 0.26 12.68
N ALA A 234 9.67 -0.31 13.31
CA ALA A 234 10.06 0.03 14.68
C ALA A 234 10.57 1.47 14.80
N ARG A 235 11.35 1.95 13.83
CA ARG A 235 11.75 3.35 13.77
C ARG A 235 10.58 4.24 13.38
N ASN A 236 9.76 3.80 12.44
CA ASN A 236 8.60 4.57 11.99
C ASN A 236 7.63 4.85 13.15
N LEU A 237 7.37 3.86 14.01
CA LEU A 237 6.58 4.02 15.23
C LEU A 237 7.12 5.17 16.10
N ARG A 238 8.44 5.24 16.31
CA ARG A 238 9.10 6.30 17.09
C ARG A 238 9.15 7.65 16.35
N TYR A 239 9.09 7.63 15.02
CA TYR A 239 9.09 8.84 14.21
C TYR A 239 7.74 9.56 14.30
N ILE A 240 6.63 8.83 14.15
CA ILE A 240 5.26 9.37 14.17
C ILE A 240 4.67 9.46 15.58
N ASP A 241 5.39 8.99 16.61
CA ASP A 241 4.98 9.03 18.02
C ASP A 241 4.68 10.46 18.47
N GLY A 242 3.45 10.69 18.95
CA GLY A 242 3.01 12.01 19.38
C GLY A 242 2.76 13.02 18.24
N SER A 243 2.80 12.59 16.98
CA SER A 243 2.44 13.46 15.85
C SER A 243 0.98 13.91 15.93
N VAL A 244 0.69 15.07 15.33
CA VAL A 244 -0.66 15.66 15.35
C VAL A 244 -1.57 14.98 14.32
N GLY A 245 -1.02 14.63 13.15
CA GLY A 245 -1.81 14.08 12.03
C GLY A 245 -1.86 12.55 11.95
N TRP A 246 -0.83 11.85 12.42
CA TRP A 246 -0.55 10.47 12.00
C TRP A 246 -0.44 9.45 13.14
N ALA A 247 -0.50 9.89 14.39
CA ALA A 247 -0.35 9.00 15.54
C ALA A 247 -1.38 7.86 15.56
N GLY A 248 -2.61 8.11 15.09
CA GLY A 248 -3.65 7.09 14.97
C GLY A 248 -3.33 5.98 13.96
N VAL A 249 -2.56 6.28 12.91
CA VAL A 249 -2.15 5.29 11.90
C VAL A 249 -1.19 4.26 12.50
N ALA A 250 -0.34 4.67 13.45
CA ALA A 250 0.54 3.75 14.17
C ALA A 250 -0.26 2.68 14.92
N ALA A 251 -1.33 3.08 15.60
CA ALA A 251 -2.22 2.16 16.31
C ALA A 251 -2.93 1.21 15.34
N MET A 252 -3.38 1.70 14.17
CA MET A 252 -3.95 0.83 13.15
C MET A 252 -2.96 -0.22 12.65
N ALA A 253 -1.71 0.17 12.36
CA ALA A 253 -0.68 -0.76 11.90
C ALA A 253 -0.40 -1.87 12.92
N VAL A 254 -0.35 -1.53 14.22
CA VAL A 254 -0.17 -2.54 15.29
C VAL A 254 -1.33 -3.54 15.32
N ILE A 255 -2.57 -3.07 15.13
CA ILE A 255 -3.75 -3.93 15.09
C ILE A 255 -3.73 -4.84 13.85
N GLY A 256 -3.46 -4.29 12.67
CA GLY A 256 -3.43 -5.03 11.41
C GLY A 256 -2.33 -6.10 11.39
N ILE A 257 -1.12 -5.74 11.81
CA ILE A 257 -0.01 -6.70 11.99
C ILE A 257 -0.38 -7.76 13.04
N GLY A 258 -1.05 -7.36 14.13
CA GLY A 258 -1.52 -8.29 15.15
C GLY A 258 -2.49 -9.34 14.59
N ARG A 259 -3.42 -8.93 13.72
CA ARG A 259 -4.35 -9.84 13.03
C ARG A 259 -3.62 -10.78 12.07
N SER A 260 -2.77 -10.23 11.22
CA SER A 260 -2.06 -11.01 10.18
C SER A 260 -1.23 -12.15 10.77
N TYR A 261 -0.65 -11.95 11.97
CA TYR A 261 0.20 -12.93 12.65
C TYR A 261 -0.44 -13.59 13.89
N ASP A 262 -1.76 -13.47 14.10
CA ASP A 262 -2.49 -14.03 15.24
C ASP A 262 -1.89 -13.64 16.61
N ILE A 263 -1.45 -12.39 16.77
CA ILE A 263 -0.83 -11.87 17.98
C ILE A 263 -1.87 -11.17 18.85
N ASP A 264 -2.08 -11.69 20.06
CA ASP A 264 -2.87 -11.00 21.08
C ASP A 264 -2.04 -9.96 21.83
N PHE A 265 -2.27 -8.68 21.51
CA PHE A 265 -1.65 -7.56 22.22
C PHE A 265 -2.39 -7.14 23.50
N SER A 266 -3.57 -7.69 23.80
CA SER A 266 -4.39 -7.30 24.96
C SER A 266 -3.64 -7.34 26.31
N PRO A 267 -2.71 -8.29 26.57
CA PRO A 267 -1.94 -8.30 27.81
C PRO A 267 -1.03 -7.10 28.02
N TYR A 268 -0.66 -6.37 26.95
CA TYR A 268 0.28 -5.26 26.98
C TYR A 268 -0.41 -3.89 27.02
N LEU A 269 -1.68 -3.81 26.64
CA LEU A 269 -2.41 -2.55 26.49
C LEU A 269 -2.73 -1.89 27.84
N SER A 270 -2.67 -0.56 27.85
CA SER A 270 -3.27 0.25 28.91
C SER A 270 -4.80 0.25 28.77
N PRO A 271 -5.56 0.75 29.76
CA PRO A 271 -7.01 0.94 29.59
C PRO A 271 -7.37 1.81 28.37
N LEU A 272 -6.60 2.88 28.13
CA LEU A 272 -6.78 3.74 26.95
C LEU A 272 -6.46 2.99 25.66
N GLY A 273 -5.36 2.24 25.64
CA GLY A 273 -4.98 1.44 24.47
C GLY A 273 -6.00 0.36 24.13
N ALA A 274 -6.57 -0.30 25.15
CA ALA A 274 -7.66 -1.26 24.96
C ALA A 274 -8.92 -0.59 24.40
N GLU A 275 -9.27 0.61 24.88
CA GLU A 275 -10.39 1.38 24.32
C GLU A 275 -10.17 1.74 22.85
N ILE A 276 -8.98 2.26 22.52
CA ILE A 276 -8.61 2.64 21.16
C ILE A 276 -8.58 1.41 20.24
N ALA A 277 -7.94 0.32 20.67
CA ALA A 277 -7.87 -0.92 19.91
C ALA A 277 -9.28 -1.48 19.59
N ASN A 278 -10.20 -1.43 20.56
CA ASN A 278 -11.58 -1.85 20.35
C ASN A 278 -12.33 -0.93 19.36
N LYS A 279 -12.10 0.39 19.42
CA LYS A 279 -12.71 1.35 18.50
C LYS A 279 -12.17 1.24 17.06
N MET A 280 -10.91 0.83 16.92
CA MET A 280 -10.22 0.79 15.63
C MET A 280 -10.37 -0.52 14.87
N GLN A 281 -11.10 -1.52 15.38
CA GLN A 281 -11.23 -2.83 14.72
C GLN A 281 -11.71 -2.75 13.25
N TYR A 282 -12.41 -1.69 12.85
CA TYR A 282 -12.82 -1.49 11.45
C TYR A 282 -12.54 -0.05 11.00
N ALA A 283 -11.50 0.58 11.55
CA ALA A 283 -11.12 1.93 11.18
C ALA A 283 -10.36 1.94 9.86
N SER A 284 -10.63 2.96 9.05
CA SER A 284 -9.84 3.32 7.88
C SER A 284 -8.90 4.49 8.18
N ILE A 285 -7.97 4.77 7.27
CA ILE A 285 -7.15 5.97 7.34
C ILE A 285 -7.99 7.25 7.42
N ALA A 286 -9.14 7.30 6.75
CA ALA A 286 -10.07 8.42 6.83
C ALA A 286 -10.66 8.60 8.25
N ASN A 287 -10.77 7.51 9.04
CA ASN A 287 -11.23 7.58 10.43
C ASN A 287 -10.17 8.07 11.40
N VAL A 288 -8.87 7.90 11.09
CA VAL A 288 -7.80 8.18 12.06
C VAL A 288 -6.93 9.37 11.69
N LEU A 289 -6.93 9.81 10.43
CA LEU A 289 -6.16 10.96 10.00
C LEU A 289 -6.63 12.23 10.73
N PHE A 290 -5.68 12.95 11.34
CA PHE A 290 -5.93 14.08 12.25
C PHE A 290 -6.81 13.77 13.47
N GLN A 291 -7.03 12.49 13.78
CA GLN A 291 -7.61 12.05 15.05
C GLN A 291 -6.50 11.56 15.98
N TYR A 292 -6.80 11.52 17.28
CA TYR A 292 -5.84 11.14 18.34
C TYR A 292 -4.55 11.99 18.33
N PRO A 293 -4.63 13.33 18.27
CA PRO A 293 -3.45 14.17 18.21
C PRO A 293 -2.58 14.00 19.46
N GLY A 294 -1.29 13.77 19.27
CA GLY A 294 -0.36 13.56 20.38
C GLY A 294 -0.46 12.19 21.04
N LEU A 295 -1.19 11.23 20.45
CA LEU A 295 -1.18 9.85 20.92
C LEU A 295 0.24 9.28 20.81
N THR A 296 0.67 8.60 21.87
CA THR A 296 1.99 7.95 21.92
C THR A 296 1.87 6.46 22.20
N TRP A 297 2.88 5.69 21.82
CA TRP A 297 3.01 4.29 22.19
C TRP A 297 2.88 4.10 23.70
N ALA A 298 3.57 4.92 24.51
CA ALA A 298 3.55 4.83 25.96
C ALA A 298 2.16 5.05 26.58
N GLN A 299 1.26 5.77 25.89
CA GLN A 299 -0.14 5.90 26.31
C GLN A 299 -0.98 4.67 25.93
N MET A 300 -0.63 3.96 24.86
CA MET A 300 -1.33 2.76 24.39
C MET A 300 -1.03 1.51 25.23
N VAL A 301 0.11 1.47 25.92
CA VAL A 301 0.57 0.27 26.65
C VAL A 301 0.70 0.51 28.16
N LYS A 302 0.76 -0.56 28.94
CA LYS A 302 1.02 -0.46 30.39
C LYS A 302 2.40 0.14 30.65
N PRO A 303 2.64 0.82 31.79
CA PRO A 303 3.89 1.54 32.05
C PRO A 303 5.16 0.69 31.91
N GLU A 304 5.12 -0.59 32.28
CA GLU A 304 6.23 -1.53 32.12
C GLU A 304 6.60 -1.82 30.66
N TYR A 305 5.70 -1.49 29.72
CA TYR A 305 5.85 -1.69 28.28
C TYR A 305 6.12 -0.40 27.47
N ALA A 306 6.39 0.71 28.17
CA ALA A 306 6.55 2.04 27.55
C ALA A 306 7.68 2.10 26.50
N ASP A 307 8.69 1.22 26.59
CA ASP A 307 9.62 0.94 25.50
C ASP A 307 9.01 -0.16 24.60
N PRO A 308 8.74 0.07 23.30
CA PRO A 308 8.22 -0.95 22.39
C PRO A 308 9.03 -2.26 22.40
N ASN A 309 10.33 -2.17 22.67
CA ASN A 309 11.23 -3.34 22.68
C ASN A 309 11.00 -4.28 23.87
N SER A 310 10.29 -3.82 24.89
CA SER A 310 9.89 -4.63 26.05
C SER A 310 8.64 -5.49 25.78
N VAL A 311 8.06 -5.42 24.58
CA VAL A 311 6.93 -6.24 24.13
C VAL A 311 7.44 -7.30 23.13
N PRO A 312 7.78 -8.53 23.57
CA PRO A 312 8.39 -9.53 22.69
C PRO A 312 7.58 -9.87 21.43
N PRO A 313 6.24 -9.99 21.49
CA PRO A 313 5.45 -10.23 20.28
C PRO A 313 5.52 -9.08 19.26
N PHE A 314 5.62 -7.82 19.73
CA PHE A 314 5.78 -6.67 18.84
C PHE A 314 7.13 -6.72 18.13
N VAL A 315 8.19 -7.02 18.89
CA VAL A 315 9.55 -7.21 18.37
C VAL A 315 9.59 -8.30 17.28
N GLU A 316 8.96 -9.44 17.52
CA GLU A 316 8.87 -10.52 16.54
C GLU A 316 8.10 -10.09 15.29
N ALA A 317 6.96 -9.43 15.47
CA ALA A 317 6.10 -8.99 14.37
C ALA A 317 6.81 -7.98 13.47
N VAL A 318 7.45 -6.96 14.04
CA VAL A 318 8.15 -5.93 13.27
C VAL A 318 9.24 -6.54 12.39
N ARG A 319 9.98 -7.54 12.88
CA ARG A 319 11.01 -8.21 12.06
C ARG A 319 10.44 -8.89 10.82
N LYS A 320 9.19 -9.39 10.88
CA LYS A 320 8.53 -10.04 9.75
C LYS A 320 8.10 -9.04 8.67
N VAL A 321 7.86 -7.78 9.05
CA VAL A 321 7.38 -6.70 8.15
C VAL A 321 8.43 -5.61 7.88
N ASP A 322 9.67 -5.77 8.36
CA ASP A 322 10.77 -4.84 8.10
C ASP A 322 11.34 -5.07 6.70
N MET A 323 11.14 -4.10 5.80
CA MET A 323 11.64 -4.15 4.43
C MET A 323 13.17 -4.18 4.36
N GLY A 324 13.86 -3.62 5.36
CA GLY A 324 15.32 -3.70 5.45
C GLY A 324 15.85 -5.12 5.60
N LEU A 325 14.99 -6.05 6.06
CA LEU A 325 15.31 -7.48 6.18
C LEU A 325 14.81 -8.32 4.99
N ALA A 326 14.06 -7.72 4.07
CA ALA A 326 13.53 -8.40 2.90
C ALA A 326 14.62 -8.66 1.84
N PRO A 327 14.42 -9.65 0.94
CA PRO A 327 15.29 -9.86 -0.20
C PRO A 327 15.35 -8.64 -1.13
N THR A 328 16.43 -8.55 -1.91
CA THR A 328 16.59 -7.48 -2.90
C THR A 328 15.78 -7.79 -4.17
N PRO A 329 14.89 -6.87 -4.62
CA PRO A 329 14.20 -7.00 -5.90
C PRO A 329 15.17 -7.07 -7.08
N THR A 330 14.85 -7.83 -8.12
CA THR A 330 15.64 -7.90 -9.38
C THR A 330 15.15 -6.90 -10.43
N THR A 331 13.88 -6.50 -10.37
CA THR A 331 13.26 -5.57 -11.33
C THR A 331 13.81 -4.14 -11.14
N PRO A 332 13.95 -3.32 -12.21
CA PRO A 332 14.29 -1.91 -12.06
C PRO A 332 13.31 -1.17 -11.15
N MET A 333 13.79 -0.21 -10.36
CA MET A 333 12.92 0.55 -9.45
C MET A 333 13.08 2.06 -9.55
N PHE A 334 11.98 2.77 -9.36
CA PHE A 334 11.95 4.20 -9.08
C PHE A 334 11.35 4.46 -7.71
N ILE A 335 12.14 5.03 -6.80
CA ILE A 335 11.78 5.27 -5.40
C ILE A 335 11.75 6.79 -5.15
N GLY A 336 10.56 7.33 -4.87
CA GLY A 336 10.35 8.73 -4.49
C GLY A 336 10.14 8.93 -2.99
N GLN A 337 10.73 9.95 -2.39
CA GLN A 337 10.61 10.17 -0.94
C GLN A 337 10.64 11.65 -0.56
N GLY A 338 9.63 12.12 0.18
CA GLY A 338 9.67 13.44 0.83
C GLY A 338 10.62 13.44 2.04
N ALA A 339 11.09 14.62 2.44
CA ALA A 339 11.98 14.76 3.61
C ALA A 339 11.62 15.93 4.54
N ASN A 340 10.42 16.52 4.37
CA ASN A 340 9.96 17.61 5.22
C ASN A 340 8.52 17.42 5.75
N GLY A 341 8.36 16.57 6.76
CA GLY A 341 7.10 16.31 7.48
C GLY A 341 6.57 17.40 8.43
N ALA A 342 7.01 18.65 8.29
CA ALA A 342 6.60 19.71 9.22
C ALA A 342 5.09 20.02 9.13
N LEU A 343 4.48 19.83 7.95
CA LEU A 343 3.03 20.07 7.74
C LEU A 343 2.16 19.03 8.46
N GLU A 344 2.71 17.84 8.69
CA GLU A 344 2.10 16.66 9.30
C GLU A 344 2.23 16.67 10.82
N GLY A 345 2.96 17.66 11.36
CA GLY A 345 3.22 17.80 12.79
C GLY A 345 4.26 16.81 13.32
N THR A 346 5.12 16.27 12.45
CA THR A 346 6.16 15.32 12.83
C THR A 346 7.51 16.02 13.00
N ASN A 347 8.23 15.69 14.07
CA ASN A 347 9.50 16.34 14.39
C ASN A 347 10.66 15.81 13.51
N ASN A 348 10.98 16.52 12.42
CA ASN A 348 12.12 16.20 11.56
C ASN A 348 13.50 16.37 12.23
N SER A 349 13.55 16.91 13.45
CA SER A 349 14.76 16.96 14.28
C SER A 349 14.84 15.80 15.28
N ASN A 350 13.97 14.78 15.16
CA ASN A 350 14.04 13.58 15.99
C ASN A 350 15.41 12.90 15.80
N PRO A 351 16.25 12.77 16.86
CA PRO A 351 17.60 12.24 16.72
C PRO A 351 17.64 10.74 16.37
N VAL A 352 16.54 10.01 16.55
CA VAL A 352 16.43 8.56 16.23
C VAL A 352 16.11 8.33 14.76
N ALA A 353 15.26 9.17 14.17
CA ALA A 353 14.76 9.02 12.81
C ALA A 353 15.40 9.97 11.80
N GLY A 354 15.71 11.20 12.23
CA GLY A 354 16.07 12.30 11.33
C GLY A 354 14.87 12.81 10.53
N PRO A 355 15.11 13.45 9.38
CA PRO A 355 14.04 13.96 8.52
C PRO A 355 13.26 12.83 7.85
N GLY A 356 11.97 13.10 7.62
CA GLY A 356 11.06 12.25 6.87
C GLY A 356 9.96 13.10 6.24
N ASP A 357 9.04 12.46 5.53
CA ASP A 357 7.94 13.17 4.87
C ASP A 357 6.76 13.48 5.81
N GLY A 358 6.87 13.15 7.10
CA GLY A 358 5.82 13.31 8.09
C GLY A 358 5.17 11.99 8.49
N VAL A 359 5.33 10.95 7.67
CA VAL A 359 4.84 9.59 7.89
C VAL A 359 5.97 8.58 7.82
N MET A 360 6.80 8.68 6.79
CA MET A 360 7.90 7.77 6.46
C MET A 360 9.25 8.46 6.62
N VAL A 361 10.26 7.68 7.04
CA VAL A 361 11.59 8.20 7.37
C VAL A 361 12.50 8.20 6.13
N ALA A 362 12.89 9.38 5.65
CA ALA A 362 13.68 9.52 4.43
C ALA A 362 15.06 8.85 4.54
N GLY A 363 15.65 8.88 5.74
CA GLY A 363 16.92 8.20 6.02
C GLY A 363 16.83 6.68 5.84
N ASP A 364 15.71 6.05 6.16
CA ASP A 364 15.57 4.60 6.02
C ASP A 364 15.44 4.23 4.54
N VAL A 365 14.68 5.01 3.77
CA VAL A 365 14.51 4.81 2.32
C VAL A 365 15.83 4.98 1.57
N ARG A 366 16.66 5.96 1.93
CA ARG A 366 18.01 6.11 1.37
C ARG A 366 18.85 4.85 1.61
N THR A 367 18.82 4.30 2.82
CA THR A 367 19.59 3.10 3.12
C THR A 367 19.04 1.87 2.41
N LEU A 368 17.73 1.72 2.30
CA LEU A 368 17.13 0.61 1.55
C LEU A 368 17.54 0.66 0.07
N ALA A 369 17.43 1.82 -0.57
CA ALA A 369 17.83 1.99 -1.96
C ALA A 369 19.33 1.69 -2.15
N ARG A 370 20.18 2.11 -1.21
CA ARG A 370 21.61 1.77 -1.20
C ARG A 370 21.87 0.28 -0.98
N GLN A 371 21.10 -0.36 -0.10
CA GLN A 371 21.16 -1.79 0.14
C GLN A 371 20.87 -2.54 -1.15
N TYR A 372 19.74 -2.25 -1.82
CA TYR A 372 19.40 -2.86 -3.11
C TYR A 372 20.51 -2.71 -4.16
N CYS A 373 21.11 -1.52 -4.27
CA CYS A 373 22.29 -1.30 -5.12
C CYS A 373 23.47 -2.20 -4.77
N ALA A 374 23.74 -2.39 -3.48
CA ALA A 374 24.90 -3.15 -2.99
C ALA A 374 24.71 -4.67 -3.06
N THR A 375 23.47 -5.14 -2.99
CA THR A 375 23.14 -6.57 -2.86
C THR A 375 22.65 -7.22 -4.16
N GLY A 376 22.48 -6.45 -5.25
CA GLY A 376 22.32 -7.06 -6.58
C GLY A 376 21.51 -6.28 -7.61
N ASN A 377 20.85 -5.17 -7.24
CA ASN A 377 20.02 -4.40 -8.18
C ASN A 377 20.71 -3.07 -8.56
N PRO A 378 21.38 -3.00 -9.73
CA PRO A 378 22.05 -1.77 -10.17
C PRO A 378 21.08 -0.73 -10.76
N SER A 379 19.79 -1.04 -10.87
CA SER A 379 18.78 -0.27 -11.62
C SER A 379 17.81 0.47 -10.69
N ILE A 380 18.34 1.12 -9.66
CA ILE A 380 17.57 1.89 -8.68
C ILE A 380 17.69 3.39 -8.98
N LEU A 381 16.60 4.03 -9.38
CA LEU A 381 16.46 5.48 -9.39
C LEU A 381 15.89 5.94 -8.06
N TYR A 382 16.60 6.80 -7.33
CA TYR A 382 16.11 7.37 -6.08
C TYR A 382 15.94 8.89 -6.22
N ARG A 383 14.77 9.41 -5.84
CA ARG A 383 14.45 10.84 -5.83
C ARG A 383 13.97 11.27 -4.46
N GLN A 384 14.69 12.21 -3.85
CA GLN A 384 14.27 12.87 -2.62
C GLN A 384 13.68 14.24 -2.91
N TYR A 385 12.57 14.59 -2.26
CA TYR A 385 11.90 15.88 -2.33
C TYR A 385 12.09 16.64 -1.01
N ASP A 386 13.21 17.36 -0.89
CA ASP A 386 13.68 17.93 0.38
C ASP A 386 12.68 18.88 1.06
N MET A 387 11.90 19.61 0.27
CA MET A 387 10.98 20.63 0.78
C MET A 387 9.55 20.10 0.98
N LEU A 388 9.28 18.88 0.52
CA LEU A 388 7.93 18.34 0.45
C LEU A 388 7.69 17.34 1.58
N SER A 389 6.46 17.37 2.05
CA SER A 389 5.92 16.39 2.96
C SER A 389 5.19 15.27 2.22
N HIS A 390 4.53 14.36 2.94
CA HIS A 390 4.05 13.09 2.41
C HIS A 390 3.07 13.28 1.25
N VAL A 391 2.01 14.08 1.43
CA VAL A 391 0.98 14.31 0.39
C VAL A 391 1.49 15.18 -0.78
N PRO A 392 2.16 16.32 -0.56
CA PRO A 392 2.76 17.09 -1.66
C PRO A 392 3.81 16.31 -2.46
N SER A 393 4.54 15.39 -1.82
CA SER A 393 5.50 14.52 -2.52
C SER A 393 4.81 13.59 -3.51
N THR A 394 3.60 13.10 -3.24
CA THR A 394 2.81 12.32 -4.22
C THR A 394 2.55 13.13 -5.49
N ILE A 395 2.21 14.41 -5.36
CA ILE A 395 1.91 15.30 -6.49
C ILE A 395 3.15 15.51 -7.37
N ALA A 396 4.32 15.64 -6.75
CA ALA A 396 5.59 15.77 -7.48
C ALA A 396 6.04 14.45 -8.12
N TRP A 397 5.89 13.34 -7.38
CA TRP A 397 6.33 12.01 -7.79
C TRP A 397 5.49 11.41 -8.92
N LEU A 398 4.17 11.57 -8.88
CA LEU A 398 3.27 10.87 -9.79
C LEU A 398 3.58 11.12 -11.28
N PRO A 399 3.78 12.37 -11.76
CA PRO A 399 4.18 12.60 -13.15
C PRO A 399 5.52 11.96 -13.52
N GLU A 400 6.52 11.98 -12.61
CA GLU A 400 7.81 11.32 -12.83
C GLU A 400 7.64 9.80 -12.93
N ALA A 401 6.79 9.21 -12.08
CA ALA A 401 6.54 7.77 -12.05
C ALA A 401 5.83 7.29 -13.32
N LEU A 402 4.82 8.02 -13.79
CA LEU A 402 4.12 7.71 -15.04
C LEU A 402 5.05 7.75 -16.25
N LEU A 403 5.92 8.77 -16.34
CA LEU A 403 6.92 8.85 -17.41
C LEU A 403 7.94 7.71 -17.31
N TRP A 404 8.42 7.42 -16.10
CA TRP A 404 9.38 6.33 -15.87
C TRP A 404 8.79 4.96 -16.22
N ILE A 405 7.52 4.70 -15.91
CA ILE A 405 6.81 3.46 -16.30
C ILE A 405 6.71 3.37 -17.83
N ASN A 406 6.31 4.45 -18.49
CA ASN A 406 6.23 4.50 -19.95
C ASN A 406 7.58 4.19 -20.61
N ASP A 407 8.67 4.72 -20.07
CA ASP A 407 10.03 4.43 -20.55
C ASP A 407 10.38 2.95 -20.44
N ARG A 408 9.96 2.25 -19.37
CA ARG A 408 10.15 0.80 -19.24
C ARG A 408 9.40 0.02 -20.31
N PHE A 409 8.15 0.38 -20.58
CA PHE A 409 7.38 -0.23 -21.67
C PHE A 409 7.95 0.07 -23.06
N ALA A 410 8.55 1.24 -23.25
CA ALA A 410 9.24 1.63 -24.48
C ALA A 410 10.62 0.97 -24.65
N GLY A 411 11.10 0.20 -23.65
CA GLY A 411 12.40 -0.46 -23.69
C GLY A 411 13.58 0.47 -23.45
N ALA A 412 13.34 1.67 -22.91
CA ALA A 412 14.41 2.60 -22.55
C ALA A 412 15.19 2.07 -21.33
N PRO A 413 16.53 2.15 -21.33
CA PRO A 413 17.35 1.72 -20.20
C PRO A 413 16.93 2.38 -18.88
N ALA A 414 16.90 1.61 -17.80
CA ALA A 414 16.59 2.13 -16.48
C ALA A 414 17.67 3.11 -15.99
N PRO A 415 17.31 4.36 -15.63
CA PRO A 415 18.26 5.25 -14.98
C PRO A 415 18.61 4.71 -13.59
N THR A 416 19.78 5.09 -13.09
CA THR A 416 20.26 4.65 -11.78
C THR A 416 20.83 5.82 -10.98
N SER A 417 20.63 5.78 -9.68
CA SER A 417 21.26 6.62 -8.66
C SER A 417 22.24 5.82 -7.81
N CYS A 418 22.46 4.54 -8.10
CA CYS A 418 23.44 3.72 -7.36
C CYS A 418 24.82 4.41 -7.35
N GLY A 419 25.39 4.54 -6.15
CA GLY A 419 26.66 5.26 -5.93
C GLY A 419 26.53 6.76 -5.68
N THR A 420 25.37 7.40 -5.94
CA THR A 420 25.15 8.83 -5.68
C THR A 420 24.10 9.09 -4.60
N ILE A 421 23.35 8.08 -4.17
CA ILE A 421 22.40 8.18 -3.04
C ILE A 421 23.17 8.55 -1.76
N ALA A 422 22.78 9.64 -1.10
CA ALA A 422 23.37 10.05 0.16
C ALA A 422 23.19 8.98 1.25
N PRO A 423 24.08 8.90 2.27
CA PRO A 423 23.89 8.01 3.41
C PRO A 423 22.54 8.23 4.10
N GLY A 424 21.98 7.13 4.59
CA GLY A 424 20.75 7.12 5.37
C GLY A 424 20.98 6.64 6.80
N ASN A 425 19.92 6.13 7.42
CA ASN A 425 19.97 5.55 8.75
C ASN A 425 20.49 4.10 8.71
N SER A 426 21.03 3.55 9.81
CA SER A 426 21.29 2.10 9.86
C SER A 426 19.98 1.33 9.74
N LEU A 427 19.92 0.26 8.94
CA LEU A 427 18.78 -0.67 8.90
C LEU A 427 18.93 -1.84 9.89
N ASP A 428 19.93 -1.78 10.78
CA ASP A 428 19.95 -2.70 11.92
C ASP A 428 18.59 -2.63 12.62
N PRO A 429 18.00 -3.79 12.98
CA PRO A 429 16.71 -3.81 13.63
C PRO A 429 16.77 -2.89 14.85
N ALA A 430 16.01 -1.78 14.82
CA ALA A 430 15.93 -0.81 15.90
C ALA A 430 15.05 -1.36 17.03
N ILE A 431 15.49 -2.52 17.53
CA ILE A 431 14.87 -3.39 18.52
C ILE A 431 15.79 -3.46 19.72
#